data_AF-A0A8T3L1D9-F1
#
_entry.id   AF-A0A8T3L1D9-F1
#
_cell.length_a   1.000
_cell.length_b   1.000
_cell.length_c   1.000
_cell.angle_alpha   90.00
_cell.angle_beta   90.00
_cell.angle_gamma   90.00
#
_symmetry.space_group_name_H-M   'P 1'
#
loop_
_entity.id
_entity.type
_entity.pdbx_description
1 polymer ?
#
loop_
_entity_poly.entity_id
_entity_poly.type
_entity_poly.pdbx_seq_one_letter_code
_entity_poly.pdbx_strand_id
1 'polypeptide(L)'
;MKANSRESQRRIAYEAARILTELRSGDYNYACHKAADRLGLGNKRLMPNRDEIESALREQQRLFRGENQATALQRLRRLAMEAMGALARFKPLLVGPVLHGTADRNSPIRLHLSADTSEEVIFALSDLHIPWDESQWSKRVVMLRMQNGTSKSPFCPRLSRR
;
A
#
# COMPACT_ATOMS: atom_id res chain seq x y z
N MET A 1 34.84 11.35 4.14
CA MET A 1 34.40 9.99 3.74
C MET A 1 32.88 9.78 3.86
N LYS A 2 32.02 10.74 3.42
CA LYS A 2 30.54 10.60 3.53
C LYS A 2 29.86 10.03 2.27
N ALA A 3 30.52 10.08 1.12
CA ALA A 3 29.95 9.65 -0.17
C ALA A 3 29.66 8.14 -0.23
N ASN A 4 30.60 7.31 0.27
CA ASN A 4 30.49 5.85 0.21
C ASN A 4 29.33 5.30 1.06
N SER A 5 29.00 5.97 2.17
CA SER A 5 27.88 5.61 3.05
C SER A 5 26.52 5.85 2.39
N ARG A 6 26.34 6.96 1.67
CA ARG A 6 25.08 7.26 0.95
C ARG A 6 24.89 6.35 -0.25
N GLU A 7 25.96 6.02 -0.95
CA GLU A 7 25.91 5.10 -2.08
C GLU A 7 25.57 3.68 -1.64
N SER A 8 26.16 3.23 -0.53
CA SER A 8 25.82 1.95 0.12
C SER A 8 24.37 1.93 0.59
N GLN A 9 23.87 3.01 1.22
CA GLN A 9 22.46 3.17 1.59
C GLN A 9 21.52 3.05 0.37
N ARG A 10 21.84 3.74 -0.72
CA ARG A 10 21.04 3.66 -1.97
C ARG A 10 21.01 2.25 -2.54
N ARG A 11 22.14 1.53 -2.53
CA ARG A 11 22.19 0.13 -2.99
C ARG A 11 21.32 -0.78 -2.14
N ILE A 12 21.35 -0.61 -0.82
CA ILE A 12 20.47 -1.35 0.10
C ILE A 12 19.00 -1.00 -0.15
N ALA A 13 18.68 0.29 -0.35
CA ALA A 13 17.31 0.73 -0.65
C ALA A 13 16.78 0.11 -1.95
N TYR A 14 17.61 0.06 -2.99
CA TYR A 14 17.26 -0.53 -4.29
C TYR A 14 17.04 -2.05 -4.19
N GLU A 15 17.91 -2.78 -3.50
CA GLU A 15 17.73 -4.22 -3.28
C GLU A 15 16.55 -4.52 -2.34
N ALA A 16 16.31 -3.69 -1.32
CA ALA A 16 15.14 -3.81 -0.46
C ALA A 16 13.83 -3.60 -1.23
N ALA A 17 13.78 -2.58 -2.11
CA ALA A 17 12.66 -2.33 -3.01
C ALA A 17 12.36 -3.53 -3.93
N ARG A 18 13.41 -4.15 -4.46
CA ARG A 18 13.30 -5.37 -5.26
C ARG A 18 12.73 -6.54 -4.46
N ILE A 19 13.26 -6.79 -3.25
CA ILE A 19 12.79 -7.84 -2.33
C ILE A 19 11.32 -7.64 -1.94
N LEU A 20 10.90 -6.40 -1.67
CA LEU A 20 9.49 -6.06 -1.38
C LEU A 20 8.58 -6.36 -2.57
N THR A 21 9.05 -6.07 -3.78
CA THR A 21 8.31 -6.36 -5.02
C THR A 21 8.17 -7.87 -5.24
N GLU A 22 9.24 -8.63 -5.01
CA GLU A 22 9.26 -10.09 -5.14
C GLU A 22 8.34 -10.78 -4.11
N LEU A 23 8.43 -10.38 -2.83
CA LEU A 23 7.67 -11.01 -1.74
C LEU A 23 6.20 -10.60 -1.70
N ARG A 24 5.81 -9.50 -2.35
CA ARG A 24 4.48 -8.87 -2.22
C ARG A 24 4.07 -8.60 -0.76
N SER A 25 5.03 -8.52 0.15
CA SER A 25 4.82 -8.27 1.58
C SER A 25 5.17 -6.83 1.93
N GLY A 26 4.53 -6.30 2.98
CA GLY A 26 4.73 -4.93 3.47
C GLY A 26 5.84 -4.79 4.51
N ASP A 27 6.67 -5.81 4.70
CA ASP A 27 7.64 -5.86 5.80
C ASP A 27 8.97 -5.21 5.41
N TYR A 28 9.00 -3.88 5.47
CA TYR A 28 10.18 -3.06 5.12
C TYR A 28 11.43 -3.44 5.92
N ASN A 29 11.29 -3.70 7.23
CA ASN A 29 12.42 -4.07 8.09
C ASN A 29 13.04 -5.41 7.66
N TYR A 30 12.20 -6.41 7.37
CA TYR A 30 12.66 -7.69 6.87
C TYR A 30 13.38 -7.53 5.53
N ALA A 31 12.79 -6.76 4.60
CA ALA A 31 13.39 -6.51 3.30
C ALA A 31 14.74 -5.79 3.40
N CYS A 32 14.87 -4.80 4.28
CA CYS A 32 16.12 -4.07 4.50
C CYS A 32 17.20 -4.97 5.08
N HIS A 33 16.88 -5.74 6.12
CA HIS A 33 17.84 -6.67 6.72
C HIS A 33 18.31 -7.71 5.71
N LYS A 34 17.40 -8.24 4.90
CA LYS A 34 17.73 -9.20 3.84
C LYS A 34 18.57 -8.58 2.71
N ALA A 35 18.30 -7.33 2.35
CA ALA A 35 19.09 -6.59 1.37
C ALA A 35 20.51 -6.29 1.87
N ALA A 36 20.65 -5.86 3.12
CA ALA A 36 21.94 -5.62 3.76
C ALA A 36 22.77 -6.89 3.85
N ASP A 37 22.15 -8.02 4.21
CA ASP A 37 22.78 -9.34 4.27
C ASP A 37 23.31 -9.77 2.89
N ARG A 38 22.46 -9.70 1.85
CA ARG A 38 22.85 -10.01 0.46
C ARG A 38 23.99 -9.15 -0.08
N LEU A 39 24.09 -7.90 0.37
CA LEU A 39 25.12 -6.96 -0.07
C LEU A 39 26.38 -7.00 0.80
N GLY A 40 26.39 -7.77 1.90
CA GLY A 40 27.48 -7.76 2.88
C GLY A 40 27.61 -6.44 3.67
N LEU A 41 26.53 -5.65 3.73
CA LEU A 41 26.49 -4.29 4.30
C LEU A 41 25.67 -4.26 5.61
N GLY A 42 26.06 -5.04 6.61
CA GLY A 42 25.33 -5.20 7.88
C GLY A 42 25.39 -4.02 8.87
N ASN A 43 25.85 -2.83 8.46
CA ASN A 43 25.99 -1.70 9.37
C ASN A 43 24.64 -0.96 9.54
N LYS A 44 24.13 -0.87 10.77
CA LYS A 44 22.87 -0.14 11.08
C LYS A 44 22.86 1.31 10.60
N ARG A 45 24.02 1.98 10.51
CA ARG A 45 24.11 3.35 9.96
C ARG A 45 23.79 3.43 8.47
N LEU A 46 23.83 2.29 7.76
CA LEU A 46 23.53 2.17 6.34
C LEU A 46 22.09 1.71 6.06
N MET A 47 21.27 1.52 7.10
CA MET A 47 19.86 1.18 6.89
C MET A 47 19.12 2.38 6.27
N PRO A 48 18.47 2.19 5.11
CA PRO A 48 17.71 3.25 4.48
C PRO A 48 16.42 3.50 5.26
N ASN A 49 15.96 4.75 5.22
CA ASN A 49 14.66 5.10 5.78
C ASN A 49 13.53 4.63 4.87
N ARG A 50 12.33 4.53 5.42
CA ARG A 50 11.13 4.15 4.66
C ARG A 50 10.93 5.00 3.40
N ASP A 51 11.12 6.31 3.49
CA ASP A 51 10.99 7.22 2.35
C ASP A 51 12.01 6.93 1.23
N GLU A 52 13.22 6.50 1.59
CA GLU A 52 14.27 6.16 0.62
C GLU A 52 13.93 4.86 -0.12
N ILE A 53 13.44 3.86 0.61
CA ILE A 53 12.97 2.59 0.02
C ILE A 53 11.78 2.85 -0.91
N GLU A 54 10.83 3.68 -0.48
CA GLU A 54 9.67 4.06 -1.29
C GLU A 54 10.07 4.86 -2.55
N SER A 55 11.10 5.70 -2.45
CA SER A 55 11.64 6.42 -3.60
C SER A 55 12.29 5.46 -4.60
N ALA A 56 13.10 4.50 -4.11
CA ALA A 56 13.70 3.46 -4.94
C ALA A 56 12.64 2.55 -5.60
N LEU A 57 11.57 2.21 -4.88
CA LEU A 57 10.41 1.50 -5.44
C LEU A 57 9.76 2.29 -6.58
N ARG A 58 9.51 3.60 -6.40
CA ARG A 58 8.95 4.45 -7.46
C ARG A 58 9.86 4.51 -8.68
N GLU A 59 11.17 4.60 -8.48
CA GLU A 59 12.15 4.64 -9.56
C GLU A 59 12.20 3.31 -10.33
N GLN A 60 12.29 2.17 -9.63
CA GLN A 60 12.24 0.83 -10.23
C GLN A 60 10.95 0.62 -11.02
N GLN A 61 9.81 1.02 -10.45
CA GLN A 61 8.52 0.90 -11.11
C GLN A 61 8.43 1.76 -12.38
N ARG A 62 8.92 3.01 -12.33
CA ARG A 62 8.98 3.90 -13.50
C ARG A 62 9.81 3.32 -14.64
N LEU A 63 10.92 2.63 -14.32
CA LEU A 63 11.82 2.03 -15.30
C LEU A 63 11.25 0.73 -15.91
N PHE A 64 10.51 -0.07 -15.13
CA PHE A 64 10.04 -1.39 -15.57
C PHE A 64 8.57 -1.44 -16.02
N ARG A 65 7.72 -0.47 -15.66
CA ARG A 65 6.26 -0.54 -15.88
C ARG A 65 5.73 0.82 -16.38
N GLY A 66 5.52 0.91 -17.69
CA GLY A 66 5.05 2.12 -18.39
C GLY A 66 3.62 2.61 -18.04
N GLU A 67 3.03 3.41 -18.93
CA GLU A 67 1.79 4.22 -18.76
C GLU A 67 0.60 3.52 -18.08
N ASN A 68 0.51 2.19 -18.15
CA ASN A 68 -0.53 1.39 -17.49
C ASN A 68 -0.57 1.55 -15.95
N GLN A 69 0.54 1.90 -15.30
CA GLN A 69 0.57 2.06 -13.85
C GLN A 69 -0.11 3.36 -13.39
N ALA A 70 0.09 4.47 -14.11
CA ALA A 70 -0.50 5.76 -13.75
C ALA A 70 -2.04 5.68 -13.78
N THR A 71 -2.59 5.05 -14.82
CA THR A 71 -4.03 4.81 -14.96
C THR A 71 -4.56 3.87 -13.88
N ALA A 72 -3.83 2.80 -13.54
CA ALA A 72 -4.20 1.89 -12.47
C ALA A 72 -4.19 2.58 -11.10
N LEU A 73 -3.16 3.40 -10.81
CA LEU A 73 -3.05 4.17 -9.58
C LEU A 73 -4.18 5.19 -9.45
N GLN A 74 -4.49 5.91 -10.53
CA GLN A 74 -5.59 6.88 -10.54
C GLN A 74 -6.93 6.20 -10.27
N ARG A 75 -7.16 5.02 -10.86
CA ARG A 75 -8.34 4.20 -10.59
C ARG A 75 -8.40 3.78 -9.11
N LEU A 76 -7.30 3.31 -8.53
CA LEU A 76 -7.23 2.92 -7.12
C LEU A 76 -7.46 4.10 -6.18
N ARG A 77 -6.93 5.28 -6.50
CA ARG A 77 -7.17 6.51 -5.72
C ARG A 77 -8.63 6.93 -5.77
N ARG A 78 -9.29 6.81 -6.93
CA ARG A 78 -10.74 7.08 -7.03
C ARG A 78 -11.55 6.12 -6.18
N LEU A 79 -11.28 4.81 -6.26
CA LEU A 79 -11.93 3.81 -5.43
C LEU A 79 -11.67 4.04 -3.93
N ALA A 80 -10.45 4.45 -3.57
CA ALA A 80 -10.13 4.81 -2.19
C ALA A 80 -10.95 6.01 -1.71
N MET A 81 -11.11 7.06 -2.53
CA MET A 81 -11.95 8.20 -2.18
C MET A 81 -13.43 7.81 -2.01
N GLU A 82 -13.95 6.94 -2.87
CA GLU A 82 -15.33 6.43 -2.74
C GLU A 82 -15.51 5.64 -1.43
N ALA A 83 -14.56 4.77 -1.09
CA ALA A 83 -14.56 4.04 0.17
C ALA A 83 -14.44 4.96 1.38
N MET A 84 -13.58 5.98 1.31
CA MET A 84 -13.44 7.00 2.36
C MET A 84 -14.72 7.83 2.54
N GLY A 85 -15.45 8.10 1.46
CA GLY A 85 -16.75 8.77 1.52
C GLY A 85 -17.81 7.90 2.21
N ALA A 86 -17.91 6.63 1.83
CA ALA A 86 -18.86 5.68 2.44
C ALA A 86 -18.55 5.42 3.93
N LEU A 87 -17.28 5.48 4.31
CA LEU A 87 -16.79 5.26 5.68
C LEU A 87 -16.47 6.56 6.41
N ALA A 88 -16.95 7.72 5.93
CA ALA A 88 -16.59 9.03 6.47
C ALA A 88 -16.81 9.17 7.99
N ARG A 89 -17.83 8.47 8.51
CA ARG A 89 -18.13 8.40 9.96
C ARG A 89 -16.95 7.91 10.82
N PHE A 90 -16.05 7.11 10.25
CA PHE A 90 -14.89 6.52 10.94
C PHE A 90 -13.58 7.27 10.70
N LYS A 91 -13.63 8.49 10.15
CA LYS A 91 -12.44 9.32 9.84
C LYS A 91 -11.35 8.52 9.09
N PRO A 92 -11.67 7.99 7.89
CA PRO A 92 -10.78 7.09 7.20
C PRO A 92 -9.51 7.82 6.73
N LEU A 93 -8.35 7.19 6.91
CA LEU A 93 -7.06 7.68 6.41
C LEU A 93 -6.46 6.67 5.44
N LEU A 94 -6.13 7.12 4.23
CA LEU A 94 -5.47 6.28 3.22
C LEU A 94 -4.03 6.03 3.64
N VAL A 95 -3.61 4.76 3.67
CA VAL A 95 -2.24 4.36 3.99
C VAL A 95 -1.70 3.35 2.98
N GLY A 96 -0.38 3.21 2.90
CA GLY A 96 0.24 2.18 2.07
C GLY A 96 0.32 2.55 0.58
N PRO A 97 0.37 1.56 -0.35
CA PRO A 97 0.98 1.76 -1.66
C PRO A 97 0.19 2.75 -2.54
N VAL A 98 -1.13 2.83 -2.34
CA VAL A 98 -2.02 3.75 -3.08
C VAL A 98 -1.76 5.21 -2.69
N LEU A 99 -1.45 5.47 -1.41
CA LEU A 99 -1.02 6.79 -0.94
C LEU A 99 0.34 7.14 -1.57
N HIS A 100 1.32 6.26 -1.37
CA HIS A 100 2.71 6.48 -1.76
C HIS A 100 2.95 6.44 -3.29
N GLY A 101 1.92 6.10 -4.06
CA GLY A 101 2.00 6.05 -5.53
C GLY A 101 2.75 4.83 -6.07
N THR A 102 3.04 3.85 -5.21
CA THR A 102 3.71 2.59 -5.58
C THR A 102 2.73 1.44 -5.84
N ALA A 103 1.43 1.71 -5.79
CA ALA A 103 0.42 0.72 -6.09
C ALA A 103 0.45 0.30 -7.57
N ASP A 104 0.21 -0.98 -7.81
CA ASP A 104 -0.04 -1.57 -9.11
C ASP A 104 -1.51 -2.04 -9.17
N ARG A 105 -1.96 -2.49 -10.34
CA ARG A 105 -3.33 -3.00 -10.60
C ARG A 105 -3.84 -4.07 -9.63
N ASN A 106 -2.98 -4.73 -8.86
CA ASN A 106 -3.35 -5.77 -7.89
C ASN A 106 -3.09 -5.37 -6.44
N SER A 107 -2.66 -4.13 -6.20
CA SER A 107 -2.38 -3.65 -4.84
C SER A 107 -3.68 -3.42 -4.06
N PRO A 108 -3.76 -3.87 -2.80
CA PRO A 108 -4.93 -3.62 -1.96
C PRO A 108 -5.01 -2.14 -1.54
N ILE A 109 -6.22 -1.68 -1.25
CA ILE A 109 -6.46 -0.35 -0.68
C ILE A 109 -6.43 -0.50 0.84
N ARG A 110 -5.49 0.17 1.52
CA ARG A 110 -5.38 0.10 2.98
C ARG A 110 -5.92 1.38 3.58
N LEU A 111 -6.92 1.27 4.46
CA LEU A 111 -7.52 2.40 5.16
C LEU A 111 -7.35 2.23 6.66
N HIS A 112 -6.93 3.27 7.35
CA HIS A 112 -6.99 3.34 8.80
C HIS A 112 -8.35 3.91 9.19
N LEU A 113 -9.11 3.19 10.01
CA LEU A 113 -10.44 3.57 10.46
C LEU A 113 -10.39 3.77 11.98
N SER A 114 -10.90 4.90 12.45
CA SER A 114 -11.03 5.20 13.88
C SER A 114 -12.49 5.03 14.28
N ALA A 115 -12.76 4.06 15.14
CA ALA A 115 -14.07 3.82 15.72
C ALA A 115 -13.91 3.53 17.21
N ASP A 116 -14.99 3.74 17.97
CA ASP A 116 -15.01 3.44 19.40
C ASP A 116 -15.07 1.93 19.65
N THR A 117 -15.72 1.18 18.76
CA THR A 117 -15.78 -0.28 18.75
C THR A 117 -15.40 -0.87 17.39
N SER A 118 -14.81 -2.05 17.40
CA SER A 118 -14.51 -2.83 16.18
C SER A 118 -15.78 -3.26 15.45
N GLU A 119 -16.84 -3.51 16.20
CA GLU A 119 -18.13 -4.01 15.71
C GLU A 119 -18.79 -3.03 14.76
N GLU A 120 -18.81 -1.73 15.10
CA GLU A 120 -19.37 -0.69 14.23
C GLU A 120 -18.73 -0.66 12.84
N VAL A 121 -17.42 -0.88 12.78
CA VAL A 121 -16.68 -0.94 11.53
C VAL A 121 -17.07 -2.18 10.74
N ILE A 122 -17.14 -3.34 11.39
CA ILE A 122 -17.52 -4.61 10.76
C ILE A 122 -18.96 -4.53 10.21
N PHE A 123 -19.90 -3.98 10.97
CA PHE A 123 -21.28 -3.78 10.52
C PHE A 123 -21.34 -2.86 9.31
N ALA A 124 -20.63 -1.72 9.34
CA ALA A 124 -20.62 -0.81 8.20
C ALA A 124 -19.98 -1.44 6.94
N LEU A 125 -18.92 -2.22 7.09
CA LEU A 125 -18.30 -2.95 5.98
C LEU A 125 -19.22 -4.03 5.40
N SER A 126 -19.95 -4.72 6.28
CA SER A 126 -20.95 -5.73 5.91
C SER A 126 -22.11 -5.11 5.14
N ASP A 127 -22.66 -3.99 5.62
CA ASP A 127 -23.73 -3.25 4.94
C ASP A 127 -23.29 -2.81 3.53
N LEU A 128 -22.05 -2.36 3.40
CA LEU A 128 -21.47 -1.93 2.13
C LEU A 128 -21.01 -3.11 1.24
N HIS A 129 -21.14 -4.35 1.70
CA HIS A 129 -20.71 -5.57 1.01
C HIS A 129 -19.24 -5.51 0.54
N ILE A 130 -18.38 -4.87 1.34
CA ILE A 130 -16.96 -4.73 1.01
C ILE A 130 -16.21 -5.91 1.62
N PRO A 131 -15.51 -6.74 0.84
CA PRO A 131 -14.65 -7.78 1.41
C PRO A 131 -13.45 -7.16 2.14
N TRP A 132 -13.26 -7.53 3.41
CA TRP A 132 -12.09 -7.16 4.23
C TRP A 132 -11.26 -8.39 4.57
N ASP A 133 -10.00 -8.16 4.96
CA ASP A 133 -9.08 -9.20 5.44
C ASP A 133 -8.83 -8.98 6.94
N GLU A 134 -9.23 -9.94 7.78
CA GLU A 134 -9.11 -9.89 9.24
C GLU A 134 -7.70 -10.16 9.76
N SER A 135 -6.79 -10.68 8.92
CA SER A 135 -5.47 -11.17 9.35
C SER A 135 -4.54 -10.09 9.94
N GLN A 136 -4.91 -8.81 9.85
CA GLN A 136 -4.10 -7.69 10.31
C GLN A 136 -4.92 -6.63 11.07
N TRP A 137 -5.86 -7.07 11.92
CA TRP A 137 -6.57 -6.18 12.84
C TRP A 137 -5.63 -5.65 13.95
N SER A 138 -4.98 -4.51 13.70
CA SER A 138 -4.21 -3.79 14.74
C SER A 138 -4.97 -2.54 15.15
N LYS A 139 -5.89 -2.66 16.12
CA LYS A 139 -6.76 -1.68 16.83
C LYS A 139 -7.42 -0.52 16.04
N ARG A 140 -7.02 -0.21 14.80
CA ARG A 140 -7.36 1.00 14.04
C ARG A 140 -7.04 0.90 12.52
N VAL A 141 -6.47 -0.20 12.01
CA VAL A 141 -6.17 -0.36 10.57
C VAL A 141 -7.03 -1.45 9.96
N VAL A 142 -7.72 -1.14 8.85
CA VAL A 142 -8.51 -2.10 8.07
C VAL A 142 -7.94 -2.21 6.65
N MET A 143 -7.66 -3.44 6.23
CA MET A 143 -7.25 -3.72 4.86
C MET A 143 -8.49 -4.03 4.02
N LEU A 144 -8.78 -3.16 3.05
CA LEU A 144 -9.86 -3.39 2.09
C LEU A 144 -9.29 -4.06 0.84
N ARG A 145 -9.73 -5.30 0.59
CA ARG A 145 -9.30 -6.04 -0.59
C ARG A 145 -10.37 -5.94 -1.67
N MET A 146 -10.35 -4.84 -2.42
CA MET A 146 -11.24 -4.69 -3.57
C MET A 146 -10.72 -5.54 -4.74
N GLN A 147 -11.47 -6.55 -5.18
CA GLN A 147 -11.10 -7.33 -6.37
C GLN A 147 -11.32 -6.48 -7.63
N ASN A 148 -10.25 -6.15 -8.35
CA ASN A 148 -10.30 -5.31 -9.55
C ASN A 148 -10.93 -5.98 -10.80
N GLY A 149 -11.63 -7.12 -10.62
CA GLY A 149 -12.30 -7.88 -11.67
C GLY A 149 -13.67 -7.35 -12.08
N THR A 150 -14.30 -6.47 -11.30
CA THR A 150 -15.57 -5.85 -11.69
C THR A 150 -15.32 -4.47 -12.28
N SER A 151 -15.73 -4.29 -13.54
CA SER A 151 -15.82 -2.98 -14.22
C SER A 151 -16.73 -1.98 -13.48
N LYS A 152 -17.47 -2.43 -12.45
CA LYS A 152 -18.36 -1.62 -11.62
C LYS A 152 -17.76 -1.39 -10.24
N SER A 153 -17.72 -0.12 -9.83
CA SER A 153 -17.48 0.26 -8.44
C SER A 153 -18.57 -0.36 -7.56
N PRO A 154 -18.23 -1.00 -6.43
CA PRO A 154 -19.22 -1.47 -5.46
C PRO A 154 -19.99 -0.31 -4.80
N PHE A 155 -19.50 0.92 -4.92
CA PHE A 155 -20.13 2.13 -4.39
C PHE A 155 -21.11 2.80 -5.36
N CYS A 156 -21.25 2.29 -6.59
CA CYS A 156 -22.31 2.76 -7.47
C CYS A 156 -23.65 2.23 -6.93
N PRO A 157 -24.61 3.09 -6.54
CA PRO A 157 -25.97 2.62 -6.33
C PRO A 157 -26.42 1.95 -7.62
N ARG A 158 -27.03 0.76 -7.53
CA ARG A 158 -27.70 0.18 -8.70
C ARG A 158 -28.66 1.24 -9.20
N LEU A 159 -28.38 1.82 -10.37
CA LEU A 159 -29.39 2.54 -11.13
C LEU A 159 -30.58 1.59 -11.23
N SER A 160 -31.60 1.88 -10.44
CA SER A 160 -32.91 1.26 -10.54
C SER A 160 -33.32 1.49 -11.99
N ARG A 161 -33.25 0.44 -12.80
CA ARG A 161 -33.90 0.43 -14.11
C ARG A 161 -35.38 0.56 -13.79
N ARG A 162 -35.91 1.77 -13.99
CA ARG A 162 -37.34 1.96 -14.22
C ARG A 162 -37.72 1.25 -15.52
#